data_AF-A0A832CVQ4-F1
#
_entry.id   AF-A0A832CVQ4-F1
#
_cell.length_a   1.000
_cell.length_b   1.000
_cell.length_c   1.000
_cell.angle_alpha   90.00
_cell.angle_beta   90.00
_cell.angle_gamma   90.00
#
_symmetry.space_group_name_H-M   'P 1'
#
loop_
_entity.id
_entity.type
_entity.pdbx_description
1 polymer ?
#
loop_
_entity_poly.entity_id
_entity_poly.type
_entity_poly.pdbx_seq_one_letter_code
_entity_poly.pdbx_strand_id
1 'polypeptide(L)'
;MSLYVPGSVVPLGVIMFMFVVLVAALVTAGAWALGRSGVLGGTAPERAVIPPPEPEDEALDIIRRRYALGEITRDEFEQMYHELAS
;
A
#
# COMPACT_ATOMS: atom_id res chain seq x y z
N MET A 1 -9.98 -30.24 -37.77
CA MET A 1 -8.52 -30.20 -37.52
C MET A 1 -8.30 -30.59 -36.06
N SER A 2 -7.81 -31.81 -35.80
CA SER A 2 -7.47 -32.22 -34.44
C SER A 2 -6.12 -31.59 -34.08
N LEU A 3 -6.11 -30.66 -33.13
CA LEU A 3 -4.90 -29.96 -32.71
C LEU A 3 -4.00 -30.98 -32.00
N TYR A 4 -2.93 -31.44 -32.65
CA TYR A 4 -1.96 -32.34 -32.04
C TYR A 4 -1.20 -31.55 -30.97
N VAL A 5 -1.61 -31.70 -29.71
CA VAL A 5 -0.89 -31.12 -28.58
C VAL A 5 0.28 -32.04 -28.28
N PRO A 6 1.54 -31.60 -28.48
CA PRO A 6 2.70 -32.40 -28.12
C PRO A 6 2.59 -32.77 -26.64
N GLY A 7 2.84 -34.03 -26.29
CA GLY A 7 2.75 -34.49 -24.90
C GLY A 7 3.61 -33.69 -23.91
N SER A 8 4.61 -32.94 -24.40
CA SER A 8 5.45 -32.01 -23.64
C SER A 8 4.79 -30.67 -23.30
N VAL A 9 3.74 -30.26 -24.03
CA VAL A 9 3.01 -29.00 -23.76
C VAL A 9 2.08 -29.16 -22.57
N VAL A 10 1.58 -30.37 -22.32
CA VAL A 10 0.73 -30.67 -21.17
C VAL A 10 1.44 -30.41 -19.83
N PRO A 11 2.62 -31.00 -19.52
CA PRO A 11 3.31 -30.71 -18.26
C PRO A 11 3.76 -29.25 -18.16
N LEU A 12 4.15 -28.62 -19.28
CA LEU A 12 4.52 -27.21 -19.30
C LEU A 12 3.34 -26.30 -18.94
N GLY A 13 2.15 -26.61 -19.44
CA GLY A 13 0.91 -25.91 -19.08
C GLY A 13 0.55 -26.09 -17.61
N VAL A 14 0.73 -27.30 -17.05
CA VAL A 14 0.48 -27.58 -15.62
C VAL A 14 1.45 -26.80 -14.74
N ILE A 15 2.74 -26.75 -15.09
CA ILE A 15 3.75 -25.97 -14.35
C ILE A 15 3.41 -24.48 -14.38
N MET A 16 3.09 -23.94 -15.55
CA MET A 16 2.71 -22.53 -15.69
C MET A 16 1.46 -22.21 -14.88
N PHE A 17 0.44 -23.07 -14.91
CA PHE A 17 -0.78 -22.92 -14.13
C PHE A 17 -0.50 -22.93 -12.63
N MET A 18 0.28 -23.91 -12.14
CA MET A 18 0.70 -23.98 -10.74
C MET A 18 1.47 -22.73 -10.31
N PHE A 19 2.35 -22.21 -11.17
CA PHE A 19 3.08 -20.98 -10.92
C PHE A 19 2.16 -19.76 -10.80
N VAL A 20 1.20 -19.61 -11.71
CA VAL A 20 0.21 -18.53 -11.66
C VAL A 20 -0.63 -18.62 -10.37
N VAL A 21 -1.08 -19.81 -10.00
CA VAL A 21 -1.81 -20.05 -8.74
C VAL A 21 -0.95 -19.67 -7.54
N LEU A 22 0.33 -20.04 -7.53
CA LEU A 22 1.26 -19.71 -6.46
C LEU A 22 1.47 -18.19 -6.33
N VAL A 23 1.69 -17.50 -7.45
CA VAL A 23 1.82 -16.03 -7.48
C VAL A 23 0.53 -15.37 -6.99
N ALA A 24 -0.64 -15.82 -7.47
CA ALA A 24 -1.92 -15.30 -7.02
C ALA A 24 -2.11 -15.51 -5.51
N ALA A 25 -1.78 -16.69 -4.99
CA ALA A 25 -1.84 -16.98 -3.56
C ALA A 25 -0.90 -16.06 -2.76
N LEU A 26 0.33 -15.83 -3.25
CA LEU A 26 1.28 -14.93 -2.62
C LEU A 26 0.80 -13.48 -2.62
N VAL A 27 0.25 -13.00 -3.74
CA VAL A 27 -0.33 -11.65 -3.85
C VAL A 27 -1.52 -11.50 -2.91
N THR A 28 -2.41 -12.51 -2.86
CA THR A 28 -3.59 -12.48 -1.98
C THR A 28 -3.19 -12.52 -0.51
N ALA A 29 -2.22 -13.38 -0.15
CA ALA A 29 -1.68 -13.46 1.21
C ALA A 29 -0.93 -12.18 1.59
N GLY A 30 -0.17 -11.60 0.67
CA GLY A 30 0.51 -10.32 0.83
C GLY A 30 -0.49 -9.19 1.04
N ALA A 31 -1.49 -9.05 0.17
CA ALA A 31 -2.55 -8.05 0.29
C ALA A 31 -3.34 -8.21 1.59
N TRP A 32 -3.65 -9.44 2.00
CA TRP A 32 -4.32 -9.73 3.27
C TRP A 32 -3.43 -9.41 4.48
N ALA A 33 -2.15 -9.76 4.43
CA ALA A 33 -1.19 -9.45 5.48
C ALA A 33 -0.94 -7.94 5.60
N LEU A 34 -0.85 -7.22 4.48
CA LEU A 34 -0.73 -5.76 4.42
C LEU A 34 -2.00 -5.05 4.90
N GLY A 35 -3.18 -5.58 4.56
CA GLY A 35 -4.46 -5.09 5.07
C GLY A 35 -4.62 -5.33 6.57
N ARG A 36 -4.07 -6.44 7.09
CA ARG A 36 -4.09 -6.77 8.52
C ARG A 36 -3.02 -6.02 9.33
N SER A 37 -1.90 -5.64 8.73
CA SER A 37 -0.76 -5.03 9.44
C SER A 37 -0.91 -3.53 9.69
N GLY A 38 -2.01 -2.88 9.27
CA GLY A 38 -2.26 -1.47 9.57
C GLY A 38 -1.31 -0.47 8.88
N VAL A 39 -0.40 -0.95 8.03
CA VAL A 39 0.61 -0.11 7.34
C VAL A 39 0.03 0.66 6.15
N LEU A 40 -1.13 0.24 5.63
CA LEU A 40 -1.82 0.88 4.50
C LEU A 40 -3.27 1.29 4.80
N GLY A 41 -3.75 1.05 6.03
CA GLY A 41 -5.12 1.27 6.43
C GLY A 41 -5.25 2.43 7.42
N GLY A 42 -5.40 3.64 6.88
CA GLY A 42 -5.92 4.80 7.60
C GLY A 42 -7.39 4.63 8.00
N THR A 43 -7.67 3.63 8.83
CA THR A 43 -8.91 3.51 9.57
C THR A 43 -8.53 3.20 10.99
N ALA A 44 -8.36 4.25 11.79
CA ALA A 44 -8.50 4.15 13.23
C ALA A 44 -9.86 3.55 13.57
N PRO A 45 -9.93 2.45 14.35
CA PRO A 45 -11.11 2.12 15.11
C PRO A 45 -10.67 2.02 16.56
N GLU A 46 -10.08 3.09 17.10
CA GLU A 46 -9.90 3.18 18.53
C GLU A 46 -10.56 4.45 19.03
N ARG A 47 -11.81 4.25 19.43
CA ARG A 47 -12.38 4.87 20.61
C ARG A 47 -11.56 4.46 21.85
N ALA A 48 -10.26 4.72 21.81
CA ALA A 48 -9.44 4.93 22.99
C ALA A 48 -9.57 6.42 23.29
N VAL A 49 -9.63 6.74 24.57
CA VAL A 49 -9.55 8.12 25.04
C VAL A 49 -8.12 8.59 24.76
N ILE A 50 -7.86 9.04 23.55
CA ILE A 50 -6.61 9.71 23.16
C ILE A 50 -6.80 11.16 23.61
N PRO A 51 -5.86 11.75 24.40
CA PRO A 51 -5.86 13.19 24.62
C PRO A 51 -5.95 13.91 23.27
N PRO A 52 -6.65 15.05 23.15
CA PRO A 52 -6.84 15.72 21.86
C PRO A 52 -5.48 15.80 21.14
N PRO A 53 -5.38 15.34 19.87
CA PRO A 53 -4.12 15.44 19.14
C PRO A 53 -3.64 16.88 19.21
N GLU A 54 -2.36 17.06 19.53
CA GLU A 54 -1.81 18.41 19.55
C GLU A 54 -1.97 19.00 18.14
N PRO A 55 -2.40 20.27 18.02
CA PRO A 55 -2.73 20.86 16.73
C PRO A 55 -1.57 20.84 15.72
N GLU A 56 -0.34 20.69 16.22
CA GLU A 56 0.89 20.54 15.45
C GLU A 56 0.92 19.24 14.63
N ASP A 57 0.48 18.12 15.22
CA ASP A 57 0.46 16.81 14.54
C ASP A 57 -0.52 16.82 13.35
N GLU A 58 -1.68 17.46 13.52
CA GLU A 58 -2.69 17.59 12.47
C GLU A 58 -2.19 18.48 11.32
N ALA A 59 -1.53 19.60 11.64
CA ALA A 59 -0.96 20.49 10.64
C ALA A 59 0.14 19.82 9.81
N LEU A 60 1.05 19.07 10.46
CA LEU A 60 2.11 18.33 9.78
C LEU A 60 1.55 17.25 8.85
N ASP A 61 0.51 16.53 9.27
CA ASP A 61 -0.13 15.52 8.44
C ASP A 61 -0.82 16.11 7.21
N ILE A 62 -1.45 17.28 7.34
CA ILE A 62 -2.03 18.01 6.21
C ILE A 62 -0.94 18.37 5.19
N ILE A 63 0.18 18.92 5.64
CA ILE A 63 1.28 19.35 4.77
C ILE A 63 1.93 18.15 4.08
N ARG A 64 2.18 17.05 4.81
CA ARG A 64 2.70 15.80 4.25
C ARG A 64 1.78 15.25 3.16
N ARG A 65 0.47 15.29 3.38
CA ARG A 65 -0.53 14.84 2.39
C ARG A 65 -0.48 15.71 1.13
N ARG A 66 -0.42 17.03 1.26
CA ARG A 66 -0.35 17.96 0.12
C ARG A 66 0.92 17.75 -0.71
N TYR A 67 2.05 17.51 -0.06
CA TYR A 67 3.30 17.19 -0.74
C TYR A 67 3.22 15.86 -1.51
N ALA A 68 2.65 14.82 -0.89
CA ALA A 68 2.45 13.53 -1.55
C ALA A 68 1.51 13.59 -2.77
N LEU A 69 0.53 14.52 -2.74
CA LEU A 69 -0.36 14.81 -3.87
C LEU A 69 0.27 15.71 -4.93
N GLY A 70 1.45 16.29 -4.66
CA GLY A 70 2.09 17.26 -5.55
C GLY A 70 1.39 18.62 -5.60
N GLU A 71 0.53 18.93 -4.62
CA GLU A 71 -0.15 20.22 -4.50
C GLU A 71 0.80 21.33 -4.04
N ILE A 72 1.89 20.95 -3.36
CA ILE A 72 2.95 21.84 -2.91
C ILE A 72 4.31 21.28 -3.34
N THR A 73 5.24 22.19 -3.57
CA THR A 73 6.62 21.88 -3.90
C THR A 73 7.40 21.48 -2.65
N ARG A 74 8.62 20.95 -2.88
CA ARG A 74 9.52 20.57 -1.80
C ARG A 74 9.93 21.78 -0.94
N ASP A 75 10.20 22.91 -1.57
CA ASP A 75 10.64 24.13 -0.87
C ASP A 75 9.52 24.66 0.06
N GLU A 76 8.28 24.65 -0.41
CA GLU A 76 7.10 25.01 0.38
C GLU A 76 6.87 24.03 1.54
N PHE A 77 7.06 22.73 1.30
CA PHE A 77 6.98 21.70 2.35
C PHE A 77 8.03 21.94 3.45
N GLU A 78 9.29 22.16 3.09
CA GLU A 78 10.38 22.37 4.04
C GLU A 78 10.18 23.65 4.87
N GLN A 79 9.68 24.74 4.25
CA GLN A 79 9.37 25.97 4.97
C GLN A 79 8.28 25.75 6.02
N MET A 80 7.12 25.20 5.63
CA MET A 80 6.01 24.98 6.55
C MET A 80 6.34 23.97 7.65
N TYR A 81 7.14 22.95 7.33
CA TYR A 81 7.63 21.98 8.31
C TYR A 81 8.51 22.64 9.38
N HIS A 82 9.37 23.58 8.99
CA HIS A 82 10.23 24.29 9.92
C HIS A 82 9.46 25.25 10.83
N GLU A 83 8.44 25.92 10.29
CA GLU A 83 7.55 26.82 11.06
C GLU A 83 6.70 26.09 12.10
N LEU A 84 6.33 24.83 11.84
CA LEU A 84 5.55 23.99 12.75
C LEU A 84 6.39 23.26 13.79
N ALA A 85 7.69 23.08 13.53
CA ALA A 85 8.62 22.41 14.43
C ALA A 85 9.36 23.37 15.39
N SER A 86 9.07 24.68 15.30
CA SER A 86 9.68 25.76 16.09
C SER A 86 8.77 26.25 17.20
#